data_AF-A0A0F3INT2-F1
#
_entry.id   AF-A0A0F3INT2-F1
#
_cell.length_a   1.000
_cell.length_b   1.000
_cell.length_c   1.000
_cell.angle_alpha   90.00
_cell.angle_beta   90.00
_cell.angle_gamma   90.00
#
_symmetry.space_group_name_H-M   'P 1'
#
loop_
_entity.id
_entity.type
_entity.pdbx_description
1 polymer ?
#
loop_
_entity_poly.entity_id
_entity_poly.type
_entity_poly.pdbx_seq_one_letter_code
_entity_poly.pdbx_strand_id
1 'polypeptide(L)'
;MASEEGGGGGGGGDGGNGGNGGDTSGSDSPGGTGGNGGNGGNSDSPGGNGGNGGAGGAGGDATGPGSDGGNGGNGGNGGVGGPGGSPGEGGPGGPGGSGGPGGSPGSPGSPGSPGG
;
A
#
# COMPACT_ATOMS: atom_id res chain seq x y z
N MET A 1 29.97 14.50 -8.13
CA MET A 1 29.21 13.25 -8.33
C MET A 1 28.04 13.35 -7.40
N ALA A 2 26.86 13.71 -7.93
CA ALA A 2 25.66 13.87 -7.13
C ALA A 2 25.17 12.49 -6.71
N SER A 3 24.83 12.35 -5.43
CA SER A 3 24.38 11.14 -4.77
C SER A 3 23.22 10.51 -5.54
N GLU A 4 23.31 9.21 -5.81
CA GLU A 4 22.20 8.42 -6.31
C GLU A 4 20.99 8.58 -5.37
N GLU A 5 20.02 9.39 -5.81
CA GLU A 5 18.63 9.24 -5.43
C GLU A 5 18.20 7.87 -5.93
N GLY A 6 18.38 6.86 -5.08
CA GLY A 6 17.93 5.50 -5.31
C GLY A 6 16.41 5.46 -5.37
N GLY A 7 15.85 5.81 -6.53
CA GLY A 7 14.52 5.38 -6.94
C GLY A 7 14.55 3.86 -7.06
N GLY A 8 14.24 3.19 -5.96
CA GLY A 8 14.31 1.73 -5.82
C GLY A 8 13.24 1.04 -6.66
N GLY A 9 13.55 0.85 -7.94
CA GLY A 9 12.94 -0.18 -8.77
C GLY A 9 13.94 -1.33 -8.91
N GLY A 10 13.62 -2.48 -8.31
CA GLY A 10 14.30 -3.74 -8.61
C GLY A 10 14.64 -4.59 -7.39
N GLY A 11 13.86 -5.66 -7.20
CA GLY A 11 14.27 -6.88 -6.50
C GLY A 11 14.42 -6.79 -4.99
N GLY A 12 13.39 -7.23 -4.26
CA GLY A 12 13.52 -7.74 -2.89
C GLY A 12 13.81 -6.75 -1.75
N GLY A 13 13.59 -5.45 -1.94
CA GLY A 13 13.77 -4.45 -0.88
C GLY A 13 12.46 -3.70 -0.57
N ASP A 14 12.18 -3.50 0.72
CA ASP A 14 11.10 -2.64 1.19
C ASP A 14 11.19 -1.26 0.49
N GLY A 15 10.11 -0.82 -0.17
CA GLY A 15 10.11 0.48 -0.81
C GLY A 15 10.40 1.60 0.20
N GLY A 16 11.25 2.57 -0.18
CA GLY A 16 11.72 3.61 0.74
C GLY A 16 10.60 4.45 1.35
N ASN A 17 10.85 4.99 2.55
CA ASN A 17 9.94 5.91 3.24
C ASN A 17 10.19 7.36 2.77
N GLY A 18 9.28 7.89 1.94
CA GLY A 18 9.30 9.30 1.49
C GLY A 18 9.21 9.45 -0.04
N GLY A 19 8.15 10.10 -0.52
CA GLY A 19 7.74 10.10 -1.93
C GLY A 19 6.59 9.11 -2.16
N ASN A 20 6.16 8.88 -3.42
CA ASN A 20 5.33 7.72 -3.74
C ASN A 20 6.17 6.47 -3.46
N GLY A 21 5.72 5.60 -2.55
CA GLY A 21 6.47 4.42 -2.12
C GLY A 21 6.90 3.57 -3.31
N GLY A 22 8.10 2.97 -3.25
CA GLY A 22 8.60 2.13 -4.33
C GLY A 22 7.73 0.89 -4.54
N ASP A 23 7.51 0.50 -5.80
CA ASP A 23 6.74 -0.69 -6.16
C ASP A 23 7.61 -1.96 -6.09
N THR A 24 7.03 -3.06 -5.60
CA THR A 24 7.67 -4.38 -5.65
C THR A 24 7.01 -5.25 -6.74
N SER A 25 7.81 -5.79 -7.67
CA SER A 25 7.32 -6.73 -8.69
C SER A 25 8.24 -7.95 -8.82
N GLY A 26 7.64 -9.12 -9.10
CA GLY A 26 8.35 -10.33 -9.50
C GLY A 26 8.18 -11.55 -8.56
N SER A 27 8.29 -12.74 -9.14
CA SER A 27 8.32 -14.04 -8.44
C SER A 27 9.56 -14.24 -7.56
N ASP A 28 10.59 -13.42 -7.77
CA ASP A 28 11.87 -13.48 -7.06
C ASP A 28 11.83 -12.75 -5.70
N SER A 29 10.67 -12.20 -5.33
CA SER A 29 10.41 -11.63 -4.00
C SER A 29 8.99 -11.96 -3.53
N PRO A 30 8.67 -13.25 -3.28
CA PRO A 30 7.42 -13.62 -2.63
C PRO A 30 7.32 -12.89 -1.28
N GLY A 31 6.18 -12.24 -1.00
CA GLY A 31 6.02 -11.46 0.23
C GLY A 31 6.60 -10.04 0.21
N GLY A 32 6.99 -9.50 -0.96
CA GLY A 32 7.48 -8.13 -1.07
C GLY A 32 6.46 -7.07 -0.62
N THR A 33 6.92 -6.06 0.13
CA THR A 33 6.09 -4.96 0.61
C THR A 33 6.42 -3.65 -0.13
N GLY A 34 5.41 -2.99 -0.68
CA GLY A 34 5.54 -1.68 -1.31
C GLY A 34 5.95 -0.59 -0.31
N GLY A 35 6.56 0.49 -0.80
CA GLY A 35 7.09 1.53 0.08
C GLY A 35 6.04 2.36 0.81
N ASN A 36 6.41 2.99 1.93
CA ASN A 36 5.47 3.80 2.71
C ASN A 36 5.69 5.32 2.54
N GLY A 37 4.65 6.10 2.83
CA GLY A 37 4.69 7.56 2.78
C GLY A 37 4.16 8.11 1.46
N GLY A 38 3.87 9.42 1.42
CA GLY A 38 3.13 10.00 0.30
C GLY A 38 1.91 9.14 -0.01
N ASN A 39 1.85 8.57 -1.20
CA ASN A 39 1.04 7.38 -1.48
C ASN A 39 1.90 6.11 -1.38
N GLY A 40 1.38 5.08 -0.72
CA GLY A 40 2.06 3.79 -0.59
C GLY A 40 2.34 3.15 -1.96
N GLY A 41 3.44 2.39 -2.05
CA GLY A 41 3.86 1.68 -3.25
C GLY A 41 3.09 0.38 -3.46
N ASN A 42 2.99 -0.08 -4.71
CA ASN A 42 2.23 -1.26 -5.05
C ASN A 42 3.06 -2.56 -4.92
N SER A 43 2.37 -3.70 -4.78
CA SER A 43 2.99 -5.03 -4.80
C SER A 43 2.29 -6.00 -5.75
N ASP A 44 3.01 -6.49 -6.75
CA ASP A 44 2.50 -7.48 -7.71
C ASP A 44 2.95 -8.91 -7.38
N SER A 45 3.70 -9.08 -6.28
CA SER A 45 4.24 -10.37 -5.88
C SER A 45 3.17 -11.24 -5.20
N PRO A 46 3.15 -12.57 -5.46
CA PRO A 46 2.30 -13.49 -4.69
C PRO A 46 2.55 -13.37 -3.19
N GLY A 47 1.46 -13.20 -2.42
CA GLY A 47 1.52 -12.97 -0.98
C GLY A 47 2.24 -11.69 -0.54
N GLY A 48 2.54 -10.76 -1.46
CA GLY A 48 3.11 -9.45 -1.15
C GLY A 48 2.08 -8.50 -0.55
N ASN A 49 2.52 -7.35 -0.07
CA ASN A 49 1.64 -6.33 0.51
C ASN A 49 1.87 -4.96 -0.13
N GLY A 50 0.78 -4.22 -0.36
CA GLY A 50 0.87 -2.81 -0.71
C GLY A 50 1.46 -2.00 0.46
N GLY A 51 2.16 -0.91 0.14
CA GLY A 51 2.72 0.01 1.14
C GLY A 51 1.69 0.93 1.76
N ASN A 52 1.96 1.50 2.92
CA ASN A 52 1.04 2.40 3.62
C ASN A 52 1.20 3.86 3.17
N GLY A 53 0.08 4.55 2.97
CA GLY A 53 0.04 5.98 2.68
C GLY A 53 0.52 6.83 3.87
N GLY A 54 1.16 7.95 3.55
CA GLY A 54 1.42 9.03 4.51
C GLY A 54 0.17 9.87 4.77
N ALA A 55 0.27 10.91 5.61
CA ALA A 55 -0.87 11.80 5.86
C ALA A 55 -1.43 12.39 4.55
N GLY A 56 -2.73 12.21 4.30
CA GLY A 56 -3.40 12.62 3.06
C GLY A 56 -3.18 11.69 1.86
N GLY A 57 -2.40 10.62 2.02
CA GLY A 57 -2.06 9.71 0.93
C GLY A 57 -2.72 8.34 1.04
N ALA A 58 -2.91 7.72 -0.11
CA ALA A 58 -3.52 6.41 -0.22
C ALA A 58 -2.52 5.29 0.12
N GLY A 59 -3.03 4.15 0.58
CA GLY A 59 -2.26 2.91 0.60
C GLY A 59 -2.03 2.40 -0.82
N GLY A 60 -0.95 1.66 -1.01
CA GLY A 60 -0.61 1.02 -2.27
C GLY A 60 -1.46 -0.22 -2.53
N ASP A 61 -1.68 -0.50 -3.79
CA ASP A 61 -2.45 -1.67 -4.22
C ASP A 61 -1.57 -2.92 -4.25
N ALA A 62 -2.20 -4.08 -4.10
CA ALA A 62 -1.56 -5.36 -4.31
C ALA A 62 -2.36 -6.20 -5.32
N THR A 63 -1.68 -6.77 -6.31
CA THR A 63 -2.33 -7.51 -7.40
C THR A 63 -2.02 -9.01 -7.41
N GLY A 64 -1.03 -9.43 -6.61
CA GLY A 64 -0.64 -10.83 -6.49
C GLY A 64 -1.73 -11.71 -5.84
N PRO A 65 -1.78 -13.03 -6.10
CA PRO A 65 -2.69 -13.90 -5.37
C PRO A 65 -2.33 -13.93 -3.88
N GLY A 66 -3.34 -13.78 -3.02
CA GLY A 66 -3.19 -13.73 -1.56
C GLY A 66 -2.45 -12.50 -1.04
N SER A 67 -2.30 -11.44 -1.84
CA SER A 67 -1.61 -10.21 -1.45
C SER A 67 -2.55 -9.21 -0.79
N ASP A 68 -2.12 -8.54 0.28
CA ASP A 68 -2.96 -7.55 0.98
C ASP A 68 -2.68 -6.12 0.48
N GLY A 69 -3.73 -5.31 0.34
CA GLY A 69 -3.60 -3.88 0.03
C GLY A 69 -3.03 -3.09 1.23
N GLY A 70 -2.32 -2.00 0.96
CA GLY A 70 -1.76 -1.13 2.00
C GLY A 70 -2.80 -0.18 2.61
N ASN A 71 -2.55 0.32 3.82
CA ASN A 71 -3.47 1.23 4.51
C ASN A 71 -3.30 2.69 4.06
N GLY A 72 -4.41 3.43 3.97
CA GLY A 72 -4.36 4.88 3.77
C GLY A 72 -3.87 5.63 5.01
N GLY A 73 -3.24 6.78 4.81
CA GLY A 73 -3.00 7.73 5.91
C GLY A 73 -4.24 8.59 6.19
N ASN A 74 -4.15 9.55 7.12
CA ASN A 74 -5.29 10.39 7.50
C ASN A 74 -5.98 11.05 6.29
N GLY A 75 -7.27 10.80 6.08
CA GLY A 75 -8.06 11.21 4.91
C GLY A 75 -7.78 10.43 3.62
N GLY A 76 -6.83 9.49 3.63
CA GLY A 76 -6.41 8.68 2.51
C GLY A 76 -7.17 7.35 2.41
N ASN A 77 -7.29 6.86 1.18
CA ASN A 77 -7.96 5.59 0.87
C ASN A 77 -7.06 4.39 1.19
N GLY A 78 -7.65 3.27 1.60
CA GLY A 78 -6.95 1.99 1.59
C GLY A 78 -6.68 1.51 0.16
N GLY A 79 -5.62 0.72 -0.02
CA GLY A 79 -5.24 0.09 -1.27
C GLY A 79 -6.07 -1.15 -1.58
N VAL A 80 -6.09 -1.54 -2.85
CA VAL A 80 -6.80 -2.72 -3.35
C VAL A 80 -6.03 -3.99 -2.97
N GLY A 81 -6.73 -5.01 -2.49
CA GLY A 81 -6.15 -6.34 -2.25
C GLY A 81 -6.07 -7.19 -3.53
N GLY A 82 -5.17 -8.17 -3.56
CA GLY A 82 -5.07 -9.10 -4.68
C GLY A 82 -6.16 -10.18 -4.65
N PRO A 83 -6.22 -11.08 -5.65
CA PRO A 83 -7.17 -12.19 -5.64
C PRO A 83 -7.02 -13.05 -4.38
N GLY A 84 -8.09 -13.17 -3.59
CA GLY A 84 -8.05 -13.88 -2.30
C GLY A 84 -7.28 -13.20 -1.17
N GLY A 85 -6.74 -12.00 -1.41
CA GLY A 85 -6.12 -11.14 -0.40
C GLY A 85 -7.08 -10.09 0.16
N SER A 86 -6.66 -9.44 1.23
CA SER A 86 -7.44 -8.44 1.95
C SER A 86 -7.21 -7.05 1.38
N PRO A 87 -8.24 -6.20 1.31
CA PRO A 87 -8.05 -4.78 1.04
C PRO A 87 -7.33 -4.08 2.19
N GLY A 88 -6.69 -2.96 1.89
CA GLY A 88 -6.21 -2.04 2.90
C GLY A 88 -7.34 -1.24 3.57
N GLU A 89 -7.10 -0.82 4.81
CA GLU A 89 -8.01 0.05 5.54
C GLU A 89 -7.82 1.52 5.14
N GLY A 90 -8.90 2.29 5.23
CA GLY A 90 -8.81 3.74 5.11
C GLY A 90 -8.12 4.33 6.33
N GLY A 91 -7.33 5.38 6.14
CA GLY A 91 -6.90 6.16 7.29
C GLY A 91 -8.04 7.01 7.82
N PRO A 92 -7.89 7.67 8.98
CA PRO A 92 -9.02 8.34 9.62
C PRO A 92 -9.76 9.31 8.69
N GLY A 93 -11.08 9.19 8.58
CA GLY A 93 -11.91 9.97 7.64
C GLY A 93 -11.76 9.61 6.15
N GLY A 94 -10.93 8.63 5.81
CA GLY A 94 -10.74 8.08 4.47
C GLY A 94 -11.50 6.76 4.26
N PRO A 95 -11.88 6.43 3.01
CA PRO A 95 -12.53 5.16 2.69
C PRO A 95 -11.55 3.98 2.77
N GLY A 96 -12.07 2.77 2.98
CA GLY A 96 -11.30 1.53 2.84
C GLY A 96 -11.08 1.17 1.37
N GLY A 97 -10.03 0.39 1.12
CA GLY A 97 -9.74 -0.14 -0.22
C GLY A 97 -10.76 -1.17 -0.68
N SER A 98 -10.69 -1.59 -1.94
CA SER A 98 -11.55 -2.68 -2.45
C SER A 98 -10.81 -4.02 -2.40
N GLY A 99 -11.52 -5.09 -2.04
CA GLY A 99 -10.96 -6.42 -2.17
C GLY A 99 -10.67 -6.75 -3.64
N GLY A 100 -9.66 -7.57 -3.89
CA GLY A 100 -9.43 -8.14 -5.21
C GLY A 100 -10.56 -9.08 -5.62
N PRO A 101 -10.47 -9.71 -6.79
CA PRO A 101 -11.44 -10.70 -7.23
C PRO A 101 -11.68 -11.76 -6.13
N GLY A 102 -12.93 -11.83 -5.62
CA GLY A 102 -13.32 -12.73 -4.53
C GLY A 102 -13.10 -12.21 -3.10
N GLY A 103 -12.50 -11.02 -2.92
CA GLY A 103 -12.34 -10.35 -1.63
C GLY A 103 -13.51 -9.44 -1.27
N SER A 104 -13.70 -9.18 0.03
CA SER A 104 -14.64 -8.17 0.52
C SER A 104 -14.00 -6.78 0.50
N PRO A 105 -14.78 -5.67 0.43
CA PRO A 105 -14.26 -4.32 0.60
C PRO A 105 -13.63 -4.09 1.99
N GLY A 106 -12.71 -3.14 2.06
CA GLY A 106 -11.97 -2.78 3.27
C GLY A 106 -12.78 -1.87 4.17
N SER A 107 -12.41 -1.86 5.45
CA SER A 107 -13.08 -1.01 6.44
C SER A 107 -12.75 0.47 6.18
N PRO A 108 -13.75 1.37 6.23
CA PRO A 108 -13.50 2.80 6.31
C PRO A 108 -12.66 3.14 7.55
N GLY A 109 -11.83 4.17 7.44
CA GLY A 109 -11.09 4.67 8.58
C GLY A 109 -12.00 5.31 9.63
N SER A 110 -11.55 5.26 10.88
CA SER A 110 -12.27 5.90 11.99
C SER A 110 -12.40 7.41 11.77
N PRO A 111 -13.49 8.08 12.19
CA PRO A 111 -13.56 9.54 12.15
C PRO A 111 -12.40 10.18 12.94
N GLY A 112 -11.85 11.28 12.45
CA GLY A 112 -10.82 12.04 13.18
C GLY A 112 -11.37 12.64 14.47
N SER A 113 -10.55 12.68 15.53
CA SER A 113 -10.94 13.33 16.79
C SER A 113 -11.18 14.82 16.57
N PRO A 114 -12.26 15.42 17.11
CA PRO A 114 -12.45 16.86 17.07
C PRO A 114 -11.29 17.57 17.80
N GLY A 115 -10.73 18.61 17.18
CA GLY A 115 -9.64 19.40 17.77
C GLY A 115 -10.12 20.11 19.04
N GLY A 116 -9.39 19.94 20.13
CA GLY A 116 -9.61 20.62 21.42
C GLY A 116 -9.09 22.05 21.45
#